data_AF-A0A812HAJ1-F1
#
_entry.id   AF-A0A812HAJ1-F1
#
_cell.length_a   1.000
_cell.length_b   1.000
_cell.length_c   1.000
_cell.angle_alpha   90.00
_cell.angle_beta   90.00
_cell.angle_gamma   90.00
#
_symmetry.space_group_name_H-M   'P 1'
#
loop_
_entity.id
_entity.type
_entity.pdbx_description
1 polymer ?
#
loop_
_entity_poly.entity_id
_entity_poly.type
_entity_poly.pdbx_seq_one_letter_code
_entity_poly.pdbx_strand_id
1 'polypeptide(L)'
;MASVAVPRAVEADEQGPSSFTGGEDGGTSGHGASVCELARSTFRLATGRWSGPLFSKEVMEELRGDWFNMLTDPIRAHELVPNQPFFLRAMSQTLQLLEDPDFEVLEHGKFCFCNGVEVGHTRPLGPRPQVYRRRVKGQKYDDSLWEPEMKNYKDGPEVAKALQPAFEKEELEGRMFPLSVAEAQRRYPGEALRIAAQAVIPKQDQDFWVVHDGTHGVRVNNEIVVRDRLESPGSREVGLAEAWGCHGGEGLLRPRGGCVQGAQEVPPSF
;
A
#
# COMPACT_ATOMS: atom_id res chain seq x y z
N MET A 1 -13.38 8.57 -8.71
CA MET A 1 -14.74 8.19 -8.25
C MET A 1 -14.80 8.45 -6.77
N ALA A 2 -15.88 9.04 -6.30
CA ALA A 2 -16.10 9.32 -4.89
C ALA A 2 -16.97 8.20 -4.31
N SER A 3 -16.51 7.56 -3.24
CA SER A 3 -17.36 6.69 -2.42
C SER A 3 -18.27 7.60 -1.60
N VAL A 4 -19.58 7.36 -1.65
CA VAL A 4 -20.62 8.20 -1.07
C VAL A 4 -21.28 7.46 0.08
N ALA A 5 -21.18 8.00 1.29
CA ALA A 5 -22.00 7.59 2.43
C ALA A 5 -22.81 8.81 2.90
N VAL A 6 -24.11 8.62 3.14
CA VAL A 6 -25.02 9.66 3.69
C VAL A 6 -25.48 9.24 5.07
N PRO A 7 -25.18 10.05 6.10
CA PRO A 7 -25.79 9.91 7.41
C PRO A 7 -26.51 11.17 7.88
N ARG A 8 -27.54 10.94 8.69
CA ARG A 8 -28.50 11.94 9.19
C ARG A 8 -28.15 12.27 10.65
N ALA A 9 -28.03 13.56 10.94
CA ALA A 9 -27.55 14.12 12.20
C ALA A 9 -28.43 13.82 13.42
N VAL A 10 -27.79 13.53 14.57
CA VAL A 10 -28.35 13.64 15.93
C VAL A 10 -27.24 14.18 16.86
N GLU A 11 -27.67 15.02 17.80
CA GLU A 11 -26.91 16.02 18.58
C GLU A 11 -25.78 15.48 19.47
N ALA A 12 -24.76 16.33 19.63
CA ALA A 12 -23.55 16.11 20.40
C ALA A 12 -23.76 16.37 21.90
N ASP A 13 -23.09 15.57 22.73
CA ASP A 13 -22.88 15.89 24.14
C ASP A 13 -21.38 15.74 24.45
N GLU A 14 -20.80 16.82 24.97
CA GLU A 14 -19.37 16.97 25.24
C GLU A 14 -18.97 16.22 26.52
N GLN A 15 -17.89 15.45 26.46
CA GLN A 15 -17.10 15.07 27.65
C GLN A 15 -15.66 14.77 27.22
N GLY A 16 -14.74 15.63 27.68
CA GLY A 16 -13.33 15.61 27.30
C GLY A 16 -12.53 14.43 27.87
N PRO A 17 -11.35 14.10 27.30
CA PRO A 17 -10.56 12.98 27.77
C PRO A 17 -9.63 13.36 28.93
N SER A 18 -9.59 12.45 29.91
CA SER A 18 -8.70 12.48 31.06
C SER A 18 -7.23 12.30 30.66
N SER A 19 -6.37 13.09 31.30
CA SER A 19 -4.91 13.03 31.32
C SER A 19 -4.34 11.62 31.56
N PHE A 20 -3.43 11.19 30.69
CA PHE A 20 -2.46 10.14 30.99
C PHE A 20 -1.05 10.72 30.89
N THR A 21 -0.42 10.91 32.03
CA THR A 21 0.97 11.34 32.20
C THR A 21 1.90 10.14 32.09
N GLY A 22 2.99 10.27 31.33
CA GLY A 22 4.12 9.35 31.46
C GLY A 22 5.16 9.49 30.35
N GLY A 23 6.38 9.88 30.74
CA GLY A 23 7.60 9.61 29.98
C GLY A 23 8.33 10.85 29.48
N GLU A 24 8.95 11.59 30.40
CA GLU A 24 10.08 12.46 30.06
C GLU A 24 11.26 11.56 29.68
N ASP A 25 11.57 11.45 28.38
CA ASP A 25 12.87 10.97 27.92
C ASP A 25 13.61 12.14 27.28
N GLY A 26 14.70 12.53 27.96
CA GLY A 26 15.47 13.73 27.71
C GLY A 26 16.03 13.80 26.29
N GLY A 27 15.69 14.88 25.60
CA GLY A 27 16.49 15.37 24.49
C GLY A 27 17.84 15.83 25.01
N THR A 28 18.90 15.09 24.69
CA THR A 28 20.26 15.60 24.80
C THR A 28 20.63 16.32 23.51
N SER A 29 20.72 17.63 23.65
CA SER A 29 21.33 18.55 22.71
C SER A 29 22.77 18.12 22.38
N GLY A 30 23.14 18.26 21.11
CA GLY A 30 24.39 17.77 20.54
C GLY A 30 25.63 18.29 21.27
N HIS A 31 26.44 17.36 21.77
CA HIS A 31 27.87 17.47 22.03
C HIS A 31 28.48 16.12 21.65
N GLY A 32 29.61 16.12 20.93
CA GLY A 32 30.18 14.94 20.26
C GLY A 32 30.16 13.67 21.12
N ALA A 33 29.38 12.67 20.69
CA ALA A 33 29.24 11.41 21.40
C ALA A 33 30.61 10.75 21.60
N SER A 34 30.87 10.27 22.82
CA SER A 34 32.11 9.54 23.08
C SER A 34 32.16 8.25 22.23
N VAL A 35 33.37 7.79 21.87
CA VAL A 35 33.55 6.54 21.09
C VAL A 35 32.80 5.35 21.74
N CYS A 36 32.75 5.30 23.07
CA CYS A 36 32.03 4.28 23.83
C CYS A 36 30.50 4.36 23.66
N GLU A 37 29.95 5.56 23.52
CA GLU A 37 28.53 5.81 23.34
C GLU A 37 28.07 5.48 21.91
N LEU A 38 28.91 5.80 20.92
CA LEU A 38 28.70 5.39 19.55
C LEU A 38 28.69 3.86 19.44
N ALA A 39 29.68 3.18 20.01
CA ALA A 39 29.75 1.72 20.02
C ALA A 39 28.49 1.07 20.64
N ARG A 40 28.05 1.55 21.81
CA ARG A 40 26.82 1.06 22.45
C ARG A 40 25.58 1.29 21.58
N SER A 41 25.47 2.46 20.95
CA SER A 41 24.35 2.79 20.07
C SER A 41 24.34 1.91 18.82
N THR A 42 25.49 1.68 18.19
CA THR A 42 25.65 0.74 17.07
C THR A 42 25.28 -0.69 17.47
N PHE A 43 25.68 -1.16 18.65
CA PHE A 43 25.27 -2.47 19.15
C PHE A 43 23.76 -2.57 19.39
N ARG A 44 23.12 -1.53 19.91
CA ARG A 44 21.65 -1.49 20.06
C ARG A 44 20.93 -1.52 18.72
N LEU A 45 21.43 -0.78 17.74
CA LEU A 45 20.97 -0.82 16.35
C LEU A 45 21.08 -2.23 15.76
N ALA A 46 22.26 -2.84 15.82
CA ALA A 46 22.51 -4.17 15.26
C ALA A 46 21.69 -5.29 15.93
N THR A 47 21.32 -5.11 17.20
CA THR A 47 20.52 -6.07 17.98
C THR A 47 19.02 -5.77 17.95
N GLY A 48 18.57 -4.76 17.20
CA GLY A 48 17.15 -4.36 17.14
C GLY A 48 16.62 -3.77 18.45
N ARG A 49 17.49 -3.32 19.36
CA ARG A 49 17.16 -2.72 20.67
C ARG A 49 17.18 -1.19 20.65
N TRP A 50 17.11 -0.62 19.45
CA TRP A 50 16.95 0.81 19.25
C TRP A 50 15.47 1.14 19.10
N SER A 51 15.00 2.11 19.88
CA SER A 51 13.63 2.62 19.81
C SER A 51 13.71 4.11 19.50
N GLY A 52 13.05 4.53 18.43
CA GLY A 52 13.01 5.92 17.99
C GLY A 52 13.85 6.21 16.73
N PRO A 53 13.77 7.45 16.23
CA PRO A 53 14.48 7.88 15.03
C PRO A 53 16.00 7.87 15.26
N LEU A 54 16.76 7.49 14.21
CA LEU A 54 18.22 7.40 14.26
C LEU A 54 18.91 8.77 14.22
N PHE A 55 18.25 9.75 13.61
CA PHE A 55 18.76 11.11 13.41
C PHE A 55 17.74 12.10 13.93
N SER A 56 18.22 13.25 14.42
CA SER A 56 17.34 14.34 14.84
C SER A 56 16.59 14.93 13.65
N LYS A 57 15.49 15.64 13.92
CA LYS A 57 14.71 16.26 12.84
C LYS A 57 15.51 17.31 12.09
N GLU A 58 16.33 18.06 12.82
CA GLU A 58 17.17 19.13 12.30
C GLU A 58 18.21 18.58 11.31
N VAL A 59 18.89 17.49 11.68
CA VAL A 59 19.86 16.81 10.79
C VAL A 59 19.16 16.25 9.54
N MET A 60 17.95 15.71 9.70
CA MET A 60 17.17 15.21 8.57
C MET A 60 16.67 16.33 7.64
N GLU A 61 16.39 17.52 8.17
CA GLU A 61 15.97 18.69 7.40
C GLU A 61 17.16 19.32 6.68
N GLU A 62 18.33 19.41 7.32
CA GLU A 62 19.59 19.83 6.71
C GLU A 62 19.96 18.91 5.54
N LEU A 63 19.98 17.59 5.78
CA LEU A 63 20.26 16.59 4.73
C LEU A 63 19.28 16.68 3.56
N ARG A 64 18.00 16.95 3.84
CA ARG A 64 17.00 17.17 2.79
C ARG A 64 17.27 18.46 2.02
N GLY A 65 17.62 19.54 2.69
CA GLY A 65 18.01 20.80 2.03
C GLY A 65 19.20 20.60 1.09
N ASP A 66 20.24 19.92 1.57
CA ASP A 66 21.41 19.57 0.74
C ASP A 66 21.02 18.71 -0.45
N TRP A 67 20.17 17.69 -0.24
CA TRP A 67 19.65 16.86 -1.31
C TRP A 67 18.89 17.69 -2.35
N PHE A 68 17.96 18.55 -1.93
CA PHE A 68 17.16 19.37 -2.84
C PHE A 68 18.01 20.36 -3.64
N ASN A 69 19.05 20.93 -3.03
CA ASN A 69 19.98 21.85 -3.69
C ASN A 69 20.83 21.17 -4.77
N MET A 70 20.97 19.84 -4.74
CA MET A 70 21.65 19.08 -5.80
C MET A 70 20.74 18.80 -7.01
N LEU A 71 19.43 19.05 -6.92
CA LEU A 71 18.46 18.76 -7.97
C LEU A 71 18.27 19.92 -8.94
N THR A 72 17.70 19.61 -10.11
CA THR A 72 17.49 20.59 -11.20
C THR A 72 16.57 21.76 -10.83
N ASP A 73 15.59 21.52 -9.96
CA ASP A 73 14.64 22.49 -9.44
C ASP A 73 14.46 22.27 -7.93
N PRO A 74 15.31 22.92 -7.10
CA PRO A 74 15.24 22.80 -5.65
C PRO A 74 13.91 23.29 -5.06
N ILE A 75 13.29 24.30 -5.66
CA ILE A 75 12.03 24.89 -5.16
C ILE A 75 10.91 23.85 -5.27
N ARG A 76 10.78 23.19 -6.42
CA ARG A 76 9.78 22.12 -6.59
C ARG A 76 10.12 20.89 -5.77
N ALA A 77 11.40 20.59 -5.55
CA ALA A 77 11.82 19.44 -4.74
C ALA A 77 11.36 19.55 -3.28
N HIS A 78 11.31 20.78 -2.75
CA HIS A 78 10.81 21.07 -1.39
C HIS A 78 9.29 20.90 -1.23
N GLU A 79 8.51 20.83 -2.32
CA GLU A 79 7.06 20.79 -2.22
C GLU A 79 6.55 19.41 -1.79
N LEU A 80 5.82 19.39 -0.67
CA LEU A 80 5.07 18.21 -0.24
C LEU A 80 3.68 18.22 -0.88
N VAL A 81 3.39 17.20 -1.68
CA VAL A 81 2.08 17.02 -2.30
C VAL A 81 1.05 16.71 -1.20
N PRO A 82 -0.15 17.32 -1.20
CA PRO A 82 -1.19 17.02 -0.22
C PRO A 82 -1.49 15.52 -0.14
N ASN A 83 -1.69 15.02 1.09
CA ASN A 83 -2.00 13.61 1.37
C ASN A 83 -0.91 12.60 0.91
N GLN A 84 0.31 13.06 0.64
CA GLN A 84 1.47 12.22 0.33
C GLN A 84 2.60 12.51 1.33
N PRO A 85 3.15 11.51 2.03
CA PRO A 85 4.22 11.72 3.00
C PRO A 85 5.61 11.88 2.37
N PHE A 86 5.71 11.70 1.04
CA PHE A 86 6.98 11.66 0.32
C PHE A 86 7.19 12.93 -0.53
N PHE A 87 8.46 13.36 -0.66
CA PHE A 87 8.87 14.41 -1.60
C PHE A 87 8.92 13.86 -3.03
N LEU A 88 7.75 13.56 -3.60
CA LEU A 88 7.61 12.89 -4.89
C LEU A 88 8.35 13.62 -6.02
N ARG A 89 8.39 14.95 -5.97
CA ARG A 89 9.10 15.78 -6.97
C ARG A 89 10.61 15.71 -6.81
N ALA A 90 11.12 15.68 -5.59
CA ALA A 90 12.55 15.47 -5.34
C ALA A 90 12.99 14.07 -5.81
N MET A 91 12.19 13.05 -5.52
CA MET A 91 12.42 11.69 -5.99
C MET A 91 12.37 11.59 -7.52
N SER A 92 11.38 12.22 -8.16
CA SER A 92 11.25 12.33 -9.62
C SER A 92 12.52 12.90 -10.25
N GLN A 93 12.98 14.08 -9.79
CA GLN A 93 14.20 14.69 -10.30
C GLN A 93 15.45 13.82 -10.06
N THR A 94 15.54 13.15 -8.91
CA THR A 94 16.64 12.23 -8.59
C THR A 94 16.67 11.06 -9.58
N LEU A 95 15.53 10.40 -9.81
CA LEU A 95 15.42 9.29 -10.77
C LEU A 95 15.72 9.74 -12.20
N GLN A 96 15.29 10.95 -12.57
CA GLN A 96 15.59 11.52 -13.88
C GLN A 96 17.10 11.72 -14.08
N LEU A 97 17.82 12.21 -13.07
CA LEU A 97 19.29 12.35 -13.10
C LEU A 97 20.00 10.99 -13.17
N LEU A 98 19.40 9.95 -12.60
CA LEU A 98 19.90 8.57 -12.65
C LEU A 98 19.46 7.81 -13.92
N GLU A 99 18.78 8.48 -14.84
CA GLU A 99 18.22 7.91 -16.08
C GLU A 99 17.24 6.75 -15.82
N ASP A 100 16.59 6.73 -14.65
CA ASP A 100 15.60 5.73 -14.29
C ASP A 100 14.21 6.14 -14.83
N PRO A 101 13.58 5.36 -15.73
CA PRO A 101 12.30 5.72 -16.36
C PRO A 101 11.12 5.84 -15.39
N ASP A 102 11.24 5.36 -14.16
CA ASP A 102 10.19 5.48 -13.15
C ASP A 102 10.00 6.93 -12.64
N PHE A 103 10.89 7.86 -13.00
CA PHE A 103 10.68 9.29 -12.71
C PHE A 103 9.33 9.81 -13.23
N GLU A 104 8.83 9.25 -14.34
CA GLU A 104 7.57 9.68 -14.94
C GLU A 104 6.37 9.42 -14.04
N VAL A 105 6.29 8.26 -13.37
CA VAL A 105 5.08 7.90 -12.60
C VAL A 105 4.93 8.72 -11.32
N LEU A 106 6.03 9.27 -10.81
CA LEU A 106 6.02 10.10 -9.61
C LEU A 106 5.31 11.43 -9.87
N GLU A 107 5.63 12.09 -10.97
CA GLU A 107 5.22 13.49 -11.19
C GLU A 107 4.65 13.78 -12.58
N HIS A 108 4.98 13.00 -13.61
CA HIS A 108 4.67 13.34 -14.99
C HIS A 108 3.34 12.72 -15.47
N GLY A 109 2.59 13.52 -16.22
CA GLY A 109 1.35 13.09 -16.87
C GLY A 109 0.09 13.33 -16.03
N LYS A 110 -1.05 13.01 -16.64
CA LYS A 110 -2.39 13.24 -16.05
C LYS A 110 -2.63 12.39 -14.80
N PHE A 111 -2.06 11.18 -14.78
CA PHE A 111 -2.26 10.21 -13.72
C PHE A 111 -0.89 9.74 -13.21
N CYS A 112 -0.41 10.40 -12.16
CA CYS A 112 0.86 10.17 -11.49
C CYS A 112 0.64 10.26 -9.97
N PHE A 113 1.64 9.94 -9.17
CA PHE A 113 1.48 9.99 -7.71
C PHE A 113 1.21 11.40 -7.18
N CYS A 114 1.69 12.44 -7.85
CA CYS A 114 1.37 13.83 -7.52
C CYS A 114 -0.10 14.20 -7.79
N ASN A 115 -0.69 13.71 -8.90
CA ASN A 115 -2.03 14.11 -9.35
C ASN A 115 -3.12 13.08 -9.02
N GLY A 116 -2.74 11.92 -8.47
CA GLY A 116 -3.59 10.77 -8.28
C GLY A 116 -3.50 9.76 -9.43
N VAL A 117 -3.68 8.49 -9.08
CA VAL A 117 -3.61 7.36 -10.01
C VAL A 117 -5.02 6.92 -10.37
N GLU A 118 -5.22 6.57 -11.64
CA GLU A 118 -6.50 6.02 -12.08
C GLU A 118 -6.62 4.54 -11.68
N VAL A 119 -7.81 4.15 -11.22
CA VAL A 119 -8.13 2.78 -10.80
C VAL A 119 -8.45 1.85 -11.99
N GLY A 120 -8.49 2.37 -13.22
CA GLY A 120 -8.50 1.56 -14.45
C GLY A 120 -9.88 1.23 -15.03
N HIS A 121 -10.94 1.90 -14.59
CA HIS A 121 -12.29 1.73 -15.15
C HIS A 121 -12.47 2.47 -16.49
N THR A 122 -11.79 3.61 -16.72
CA THR A 122 -11.96 4.37 -17.97
C THR A 122 -10.94 4.00 -19.04
N ARG A 123 -9.78 3.45 -18.63
CA ARG A 123 -8.76 2.92 -19.54
C ARG A 123 -8.07 1.69 -18.95
N PRO A 124 -7.55 0.79 -19.80
CA PRO A 124 -6.73 -0.33 -19.34
C PRO A 124 -5.51 0.13 -18.56
N LEU A 125 -5.20 -0.58 -17.47
CA LEU A 125 -3.97 -0.42 -16.70
C LEU A 125 -2.80 -1.13 -17.40
N GLY A 126 -1.63 -0.49 -17.42
CA GLY A 126 -0.42 -0.98 -18.09
C GLY A 126 -0.38 -0.73 -19.60
N PRO A 127 0.60 -1.31 -20.33
CA PRO A 127 1.56 -2.30 -19.86
C PRO A 127 2.82 -1.71 -19.21
N ARG A 128 3.48 -2.49 -18.36
CA ARG A 128 4.82 -2.23 -17.80
C ARG A 128 5.75 -3.39 -18.16
N PRO A 129 6.18 -3.50 -19.44
CA PRO A 129 6.87 -4.68 -19.97
C PRO A 129 8.26 -4.93 -19.34
N GLN A 130 8.83 -3.92 -18.69
CA GLN A 130 10.11 -4.04 -17.97
C GLN A 130 10.01 -4.96 -16.74
N VAL A 131 8.83 -4.98 -16.08
CA VAL A 131 8.60 -5.72 -14.83
C VAL A 131 7.66 -6.89 -15.05
N TYR A 132 6.60 -6.70 -15.84
CA TYR A 132 5.54 -7.67 -16.00
C TYR A 132 5.48 -8.23 -17.42
N ARG A 133 5.20 -9.53 -17.52
CA ARG A 133 4.84 -10.13 -18.80
C ARG A 133 3.43 -9.72 -19.18
N ARG A 134 3.13 -9.73 -20.49
CA ARG A 134 1.78 -9.47 -20.98
C ARG A 134 0.79 -10.50 -20.44
N ARG A 135 -0.36 -10.03 -19.97
CA ARG A 135 -1.48 -10.87 -19.57
C ARG A 135 -2.10 -11.55 -20.79
N VAL A 136 -2.16 -12.88 -20.72
CA VAL A 136 -2.74 -13.73 -21.78
C VAL A 136 -4.16 -14.21 -21.46
N LYS A 137 -4.52 -14.27 -20.17
CA LYS A 137 -5.83 -14.74 -19.70
C LYS A 137 -6.47 -13.70 -18.79
N GLY A 138 -7.64 -13.22 -19.18
CA GLY A 138 -8.47 -12.32 -18.37
C GLY A 138 -9.06 -13.03 -17.15
N GLN A 139 -9.47 -12.23 -16.16
CA GLN A 139 -10.26 -12.72 -15.04
C GLN A 139 -11.70 -12.87 -15.53
N LYS A 140 -12.34 -13.97 -15.15
CA LYS A 140 -13.79 -14.12 -15.34
C LYS A 140 -14.43 -13.66 -14.04
N TYR A 141 -15.24 -12.63 -14.13
CA TYR A 141 -16.06 -12.14 -13.04
C TYR A 141 -17.49 -12.68 -13.18
N ASP A 142 -18.33 -12.36 -12.21
CA ASP A 142 -19.75 -12.68 -12.25
C ASP A 142 -20.44 -12.06 -13.48
N ASP A 143 -21.43 -12.79 -14.02
CA ASP A 143 -22.17 -12.46 -15.25
C ASP A 143 -23.53 -11.82 -14.96
N SER A 144 -23.74 -11.28 -13.74
CA SER A 144 -24.97 -10.55 -13.39
C SER A 144 -25.31 -9.46 -14.40
N LEU A 145 -26.63 -9.25 -14.55
CA LEU A 145 -27.15 -8.14 -15.33
C LEU A 145 -26.70 -6.81 -14.72
N TRP A 146 -26.44 -5.84 -15.58
CA TRP A 146 -26.00 -4.53 -15.12
C TRP A 146 -27.14 -3.80 -14.39
N GLU A 147 -26.86 -3.35 -13.17
CA GLU A 147 -27.75 -2.53 -12.35
C GLU A 147 -26.97 -1.33 -11.78
N PRO A 148 -27.48 -0.09 -11.91
CA PRO A 148 -26.75 1.11 -11.48
C PRO A 148 -26.67 1.26 -9.96
N GLU A 149 -27.60 0.64 -9.22
CA GLU A 149 -27.69 0.71 -7.77
C GLU A 149 -28.01 -0.66 -7.20
N MET A 150 -27.15 -1.12 -6.28
CA MET A 150 -27.31 -2.39 -5.59
C MET A 150 -27.63 -2.16 -4.12
N LYS A 151 -28.53 -3.00 -3.58
CA LYS A 151 -28.86 -2.96 -2.15
C LYS A 151 -27.72 -3.55 -1.34
N ASN A 152 -27.42 -2.94 -0.21
CA ASN A 152 -26.46 -3.47 0.76
C ASN A 152 -26.83 -4.89 1.18
N TYR A 153 -25.80 -5.68 1.48
CA TYR A 153 -25.98 -7.01 2.04
C TYR A 153 -26.67 -6.91 3.40
N LYS A 154 -27.39 -7.98 3.76
CA LYS A 154 -28.14 -8.01 5.02
C LYS A 154 -27.18 -8.19 6.18
N ASP A 155 -26.67 -7.08 6.67
CA ASP A 155 -25.89 -7.03 7.89
C ASP A 155 -26.82 -6.85 9.12
N GLY A 156 -26.40 -7.36 10.28
CA GLY A 156 -27.16 -7.21 11.53
C GLY A 156 -27.28 -5.73 11.96
N PRO A 157 -28.29 -5.36 12.77
CA PRO A 157 -28.52 -3.96 13.16
C PRO A 157 -27.36 -3.31 13.94
N GLU A 158 -26.50 -4.12 14.56
CA GLU A 158 -25.29 -3.67 15.27
C GLU A 158 -24.21 -3.17 14.30
N VAL A 159 -24.12 -3.77 13.12
CA VAL A 159 -23.15 -3.44 12.07
C VAL A 159 -23.44 -2.07 11.46
N ALA A 160 -24.72 -1.76 11.21
CA ALA A 160 -25.13 -0.46 10.69
C ALA A 160 -24.74 0.70 11.61
N LYS A 161 -24.71 0.47 12.94
CA LYS A 161 -24.29 1.48 13.92
C LYS A 161 -22.78 1.68 13.93
N ALA A 162 -22.00 0.64 13.64
CA ALA A 162 -20.52 0.71 13.60
C ALA A 162 -19.97 1.30 12.29
N LEU A 163 -20.75 1.27 11.20
CA LEU A 163 -20.35 1.84 9.90
C LEU A 163 -20.15 3.35 9.93
N GLN A 164 -21.01 4.04 10.67
CA GLN A 164 -21.04 5.50 10.65
C GLN A 164 -19.73 6.14 11.18
N PRO A 165 -19.22 5.76 12.37
CA PRO A 165 -17.93 6.24 12.85
C PRO A 165 -16.76 5.88 11.92
N ALA A 166 -16.82 4.72 11.24
CA ALA A 166 -15.78 4.31 10.30
C ALA A 166 -15.73 5.26 9.10
N PHE A 167 -16.89 5.63 8.53
CA PHE A 167 -16.94 6.59 7.43
C PHE A 167 -16.55 8.01 7.84
N GLU A 168 -16.94 8.46 9.04
CA GLU A 168 -16.51 9.76 9.57
C GLU A 168 -14.98 9.82 9.74
N LYS A 169 -14.37 8.73 10.20
CA LYS A 169 -12.92 8.62 10.29
C LYS A 169 -12.27 8.64 8.91
N GLU A 170 -12.82 7.91 7.93
CA GLU A 170 -12.30 7.93 6.55
C GLU A 170 -12.49 9.28 5.85
N GLU A 171 -13.56 10.00 6.17
CA GLU A 171 -13.80 11.38 5.73
C GLU A 171 -12.75 12.33 6.33
N LEU A 172 -12.51 12.25 7.63
CA LEU A 172 -11.50 13.06 8.31
C LEU A 172 -10.09 12.82 7.73
N GLU A 173 -9.81 11.57 7.34
CA GLU A 173 -8.55 11.18 6.70
C GLU A 173 -8.52 11.46 5.19
N GLY A 174 -9.56 12.12 4.65
CA GLY A 174 -9.63 12.57 3.25
C GLY A 174 -9.79 11.43 2.23
N ARG A 175 -10.15 10.22 2.67
CA ARG A 175 -10.36 9.05 1.80
C ARG A 175 -11.77 8.98 1.22
N MET A 176 -12.75 9.51 1.95
CA MET A 176 -14.15 9.55 1.54
C MET A 176 -14.72 10.96 1.72
N PHE A 177 -15.86 11.24 1.11
CA PHE A 177 -16.62 12.45 1.39
C PHE A 177 -18.12 12.22 1.17
N PRO A 178 -18.99 12.86 1.95
CA PRO A 178 -20.43 12.74 1.81
C PRO A 178 -20.88 13.41 0.52
N LEU A 179 -21.81 12.75 -0.19
CA LEU A 179 -22.41 13.28 -1.39
C LEU A 179 -23.90 12.95 -1.38
N SER A 180 -24.75 13.91 -1.74
CA SER A 180 -26.16 13.59 -1.93
C SER A 180 -26.34 12.81 -3.24
N VAL A 181 -27.37 11.96 -3.31
CA VAL A 181 -27.68 11.21 -4.54
C VAL A 181 -27.94 12.17 -5.71
N ALA A 182 -28.64 13.28 -5.47
CA ALA A 182 -28.90 14.29 -6.49
C ALA A 182 -27.60 14.93 -7.03
N GLU A 183 -26.65 15.24 -6.14
CA GLU A 183 -25.35 15.78 -6.55
C GLU A 183 -24.53 14.73 -7.30
N ALA A 184 -24.56 13.48 -6.85
CA ALA A 184 -23.87 12.37 -7.51
C ALA A 184 -24.39 12.16 -8.94
N GLN A 185 -25.71 12.20 -9.14
CA GLN A 185 -26.35 12.10 -10.46
C GLN A 185 -25.97 13.28 -11.37
N ARG A 186 -25.85 14.49 -10.81
CA ARG A 186 -25.40 15.67 -11.54
C ARG A 186 -23.93 15.54 -11.98
N ARG A 187 -23.07 15.08 -11.08
CA ARG A 187 -21.62 14.94 -11.31
C ARG A 187 -21.29 13.78 -12.23
N TYR A 188 -22.06 12.70 -12.17
CA TYR A 188 -21.83 11.45 -12.91
C TYR A 188 -23.12 11.06 -13.66
N PRO A 189 -23.44 11.73 -14.78
CA PRO A 189 -24.67 11.47 -15.52
C PRO A 189 -24.65 10.11 -16.21
N GLY A 190 -25.83 9.53 -16.41
CA GLY A 190 -26.01 8.25 -17.13
C GLY A 190 -25.42 7.06 -16.37
N GLU A 191 -24.73 6.17 -17.08
CA GLU A 191 -24.17 4.93 -16.55
C GLU A 191 -22.86 5.11 -15.76
N ALA A 192 -22.37 6.36 -15.63
CA ALA A 192 -21.16 6.70 -14.90
C ALA A 192 -21.35 6.66 -13.37
N LEU A 193 -22.57 6.92 -12.88
CA LEU A 193 -22.90 6.76 -11.47
C LEU A 193 -23.22 5.29 -11.19
N ARG A 194 -22.49 4.70 -10.24
CA ARG A 194 -22.70 3.32 -9.79
C ARG A 194 -22.64 3.28 -8.27
N ILE A 195 -23.68 2.72 -7.67
CA ILE A 195 -23.81 2.59 -6.21
C ILE A 195 -23.68 1.11 -5.87
N ALA A 196 -22.47 0.73 -5.44
CA ALA A 196 -22.12 -0.64 -5.08
C ALA A 196 -22.77 -1.06 -3.77
N ALA A 197 -23.15 -2.33 -3.67
CA ALA A 197 -23.57 -2.92 -2.42
C ALA A 197 -22.41 -2.92 -1.42
N GLN A 198 -22.71 -2.65 -0.16
CA GLN A 198 -21.75 -2.76 0.93
C GLN A 198 -21.97 -4.05 1.71
N ALA A 199 -20.86 -4.67 2.11
CA ALA A 199 -20.81 -5.76 3.08
C ALA A 199 -19.85 -5.38 4.20
N VAL A 200 -20.07 -5.95 5.38
CA VAL A 200 -19.17 -5.73 6.52
C VAL A 200 -18.60 -7.05 7.01
N ILE A 201 -17.28 -7.08 7.18
CA ILE A 201 -16.55 -8.26 7.65
C ILE A 201 -15.96 -7.96 9.03
N PRO A 202 -16.29 -8.74 10.08
CA PRO A 202 -15.73 -8.52 11.40
C PRO A 202 -14.22 -8.83 11.42
N LYS A 203 -13.46 -7.95 12.06
CA LYS A 203 -12.06 -8.17 12.41
C LYS A 203 -11.97 -8.90 13.76
N GLN A 204 -10.83 -9.53 14.03
CA GLN A 204 -10.55 -10.20 15.31
C GLN A 204 -10.58 -9.24 16.52
N ASP A 205 -10.35 -7.93 16.30
CA ASP A 205 -10.23 -6.91 17.35
C ASP A 205 -11.52 -6.08 17.58
N GLN A 206 -12.71 -6.62 17.30
CA GLN A 206 -14.01 -5.91 17.38
C GLN A 206 -14.21 -4.75 16.38
N ASP A 207 -13.20 -4.43 15.57
CA ASP A 207 -13.33 -3.58 14.39
C ASP A 207 -13.99 -4.31 13.22
N PHE A 208 -14.31 -3.57 12.16
CA PHE A 208 -14.91 -4.12 10.95
C PHE A 208 -14.23 -3.60 9.68
N TRP A 209 -14.20 -4.44 8.64
CA TRP A 209 -13.85 -4.04 7.29
C TRP A 209 -15.13 -3.74 6.51
N VAL A 210 -15.23 -2.54 5.96
CA VAL A 210 -16.27 -2.20 4.99
C VAL A 210 -15.79 -2.60 3.61
N VAL A 211 -16.56 -3.42 2.91
CA VAL A 211 -16.26 -3.89 1.56
C VAL A 211 -17.31 -3.34 0.61
N HIS A 212 -16.85 -2.66 -0.45
CA HIS A 212 -17.69 -2.25 -1.56
C HIS A 212 -17.63 -3.31 -2.65
N ASP A 213 -18.77 -3.93 -2.98
CA ASP A 213 -18.82 -4.90 -4.06
C ASP A 213 -18.95 -4.21 -5.42
N GLY A 214 -17.79 -4.01 -6.07
CA GLY A 214 -17.71 -3.50 -7.43
C GLY A 214 -18.04 -4.53 -8.52
N THR A 215 -18.48 -5.74 -8.18
CA THR A 215 -18.64 -6.85 -9.14
C THR A 215 -20.11 -7.09 -9.46
N HIS A 216 -20.91 -7.52 -8.47
CA HIS A 216 -22.29 -7.95 -8.72
C HIS A 216 -23.19 -6.75 -9.04
N GLY A 217 -23.90 -6.81 -10.17
CA GLY A 217 -24.80 -5.75 -10.65
C GLY A 217 -24.08 -4.52 -11.20
N VAL A 218 -23.28 -3.82 -10.39
CA VAL A 218 -22.61 -2.57 -10.81
C VAL A 218 -21.45 -2.76 -11.78
N ARG A 219 -20.83 -3.95 -11.80
CA ARG A 219 -19.82 -4.39 -12.79
C ARG A 219 -18.61 -3.47 -12.99
N VAL A 220 -18.26 -2.64 -11.99
CA VAL A 220 -17.06 -1.79 -12.00
C VAL A 220 -15.79 -2.63 -12.20
N ASN A 221 -15.65 -3.72 -11.45
CA ASN A 221 -14.49 -4.61 -11.52
C ASN A 221 -14.39 -5.33 -12.87
N ASN A 222 -15.53 -5.64 -13.49
CA ASN A 222 -15.59 -6.32 -14.79
C ASN A 222 -15.00 -5.47 -15.92
N GLU A 223 -15.05 -4.15 -15.78
CA GLU A 223 -14.55 -3.20 -16.78
C GLU A 223 -13.08 -2.81 -16.57
N ILE A 224 -12.51 -3.12 -15.39
CA ILE A 224 -11.10 -2.87 -15.13
C ILE A 224 -10.25 -3.87 -15.91
N VAL A 225 -9.53 -3.36 -16.92
CA VAL A 225 -8.65 -4.18 -17.77
C VAL A 225 -7.20 -4.00 -17.36
N VAL A 226 -6.62 -5.02 -16.72
CA VAL A 226 -5.18 -5.07 -16.43
C VAL A 226 -4.43 -5.81 -17.54
N ARG A 227 -3.49 -5.13 -18.21
CA ARG A 227 -2.68 -5.69 -19.31
C ARG A 227 -1.47 -6.47 -18.84
N ASP A 228 -1.02 -6.20 -17.62
CA ASP A 228 0.15 -6.82 -17.00
C ASP A 228 -0.22 -8.10 -16.25
N ARG A 229 0.68 -9.09 -16.31
CA ARG A 229 0.55 -10.35 -15.59
C ARG A 229 1.40 -10.29 -14.33
N LEU A 230 0.75 -10.27 -13.17
CA LEU A 230 1.42 -10.53 -11.91
C LEU A 230 1.88 -11.99 -11.87
N GLU A 231 3.18 -12.21 -11.69
CA GLU A 231 3.73 -13.55 -11.47
C GLU A 231 3.65 -13.84 -9.97
N SER A 232 2.70 -14.67 -9.58
CA SER A 232 2.68 -15.27 -8.26
C SER A 232 3.31 -16.67 -8.37
N PRO A 233 4.17 -17.07 -7.42
CA PRO A 233 4.69 -18.43 -7.43
C PRO A 233 3.53 -19.43 -7.43
N GLY A 234 3.53 -20.35 -8.39
CA GLY A 234 2.59 -21.45 -8.42
C GLY A 234 2.84 -22.41 -7.26
N SER A 235 1.90 -23.30 -6.97
CA SER A 235 2.00 -24.24 -5.84
C SER A 235 3.31 -25.05 -5.82
N ARG A 236 3.88 -25.34 -6.99
CA ARG A 236 5.20 -25.99 -7.11
C ARG A 236 6.35 -25.08 -6.65
N GLU A 237 6.33 -23.82 -7.04
CA GLU A 237 7.34 -22.83 -6.67
C GLU A 237 7.23 -22.49 -5.18
N VAL A 238 6.00 -22.38 -4.66
CA VAL A 238 5.74 -22.26 -3.22
C VAL A 238 6.29 -23.46 -2.47
N GLY A 239 5.96 -24.69 -2.88
CA GLY A 239 6.47 -25.90 -2.22
C GLY A 239 7.99 -26.06 -2.28
N LEU A 240 8.63 -25.59 -3.36
CA LEU A 240 10.10 -25.53 -3.45
C LEU A 240 10.69 -24.49 -2.49
N ALA A 241 10.08 -23.29 -2.40
CA ALA A 241 10.50 -22.25 -1.48
C ALA A 241 10.33 -22.68 -0.02
N GLU A 242 9.23 -23.37 0.30
CA GLU A 242 9.00 -23.98 1.62
C GLU A 242 10.06 -25.05 1.93
N ALA A 243 10.32 -25.96 0.98
CA ALA A 243 11.35 -26.99 1.15
C ALA A 243 12.75 -26.38 1.36
N TRP A 244 13.09 -25.29 0.66
CA TRP A 244 14.35 -24.57 0.87
C TRP A 244 14.39 -23.82 2.21
N GLY A 245 13.27 -23.21 2.63
CA GLY A 245 13.15 -22.58 3.94
C GLY A 245 13.31 -23.56 5.09
N CYS A 246 12.81 -24.79 4.94
CA CYS A 246 13.00 -25.87 5.91
C CYS A 246 14.43 -26.42 5.99
N HIS A 247 15.27 -26.18 4.97
CA HIS A 247 16.67 -26.63 4.93
C HIS A 247 17.69 -25.49 5.21
N GLY A 248 17.24 -24.26 5.42
CA GLY A 248 18.08 -23.07 5.61
C GLY A 248 18.65 -22.85 7.02
N GLY A 249 18.84 -23.90 7.82
CA GLY A 249 19.35 -23.79 9.21
C GLY A 249 20.69 -24.47 9.47
N GLU A 250 21.00 -25.59 8.82
CA GLU A 250 22.20 -26.38 9.16
C GLU A 250 22.78 -27.03 7.90
N GLY A 251 23.95 -26.58 7.44
CA GLY A 251 24.68 -27.34 6.43
C GLY A 251 25.79 -26.65 5.66
N LEU A 252 25.95 -25.32 5.73
CA LEU A 252 26.93 -24.62 4.90
C LEU A 252 28.26 -24.33 5.61
N LEU A 253 28.82 -25.27 6.37
CA LEU A 253 30.22 -25.19 6.84
C LEU A 253 30.81 -26.59 7.14
N ARG A 254 30.81 -27.52 6.18
CA ARG A 254 31.85 -28.58 6.14
C ARG A 254 32.17 -28.98 4.69
N PRO A 255 33.43 -28.96 4.26
CA PRO A 255 33.81 -29.60 3.02
C PRO A 255 33.68 -31.12 3.23
N ARG A 256 32.81 -31.78 2.44
CA ARG A 256 32.80 -33.23 2.35
C ARG A 256 34.05 -33.69 1.60
N GLY A 257 35.13 -33.90 2.33
CA GLY A 257 36.20 -34.79 1.91
C GLY A 257 35.79 -36.24 2.14
N GLY A 258 36.08 -37.13 1.18
CA GLY A 258 36.18 -38.56 1.47
C GLY A 258 35.52 -39.50 0.47
N CYS A 259 36.35 -40.01 -0.43
CA CYS A 259 36.36 -41.36 -1.01
C CYS A 259 35.23 -41.83 -1.94
N VAL A 260 35.60 -41.84 -3.22
CA VAL A 260 35.20 -42.76 -4.27
C VAL A 260 35.26 -44.22 -3.80
N GLN A 261 34.20 -45.00 -4.03
CA GLN A 261 34.28 -46.45 -4.29
C GLN A 261 32.93 -46.97 -4.83
N GLY A 262 32.99 -47.75 -5.92
CA GLY A 262 31.95 -48.69 -6.32
C GLY A 262 31.11 -48.31 -7.53
N ALA A 263 31.70 -48.34 -8.72
CA ALA A 263 30.94 -48.51 -9.95
C ALA A 263 30.38 -49.95 -9.99
N GLN A 264 29.07 -50.10 -10.21
CA GLN A 264 28.48 -51.33 -10.70
C GLN A 264 27.60 -51.01 -11.90
N GLU A 265 28.06 -51.52 -13.05
CA GLU A 265 27.40 -51.47 -14.35
C GLU A 265 26.06 -52.22 -14.30
N VAL A 266 25.03 -51.65 -14.93
CA VAL A 266 23.78 -52.34 -15.23
C VAL A 266 23.77 -52.65 -16.72
N PRO A 267 23.67 -53.92 -17.15
CA PRO A 267 23.67 -54.27 -18.56
C PRO A 267 22.32 -53.95 -19.22
N PRO A 268 22.29 -53.73 -20.55
CA PRO A 268 21.07 -53.40 -21.25
C PRO A 268 20.24 -54.67 -21.46
N SER A 269 18.93 -54.56 -21.30
CA SER A 269 17.97 -55.56 -21.77
C SER A 269 16.94 -54.86 -22.64
N PHE A 270 16.74 -55.48 -23.80
CA PHE A 270 15.97 -55.13 -24.99
C PHE A 270 14.62 -54.46 -24.79
#